data_AF-A0A1G2LB72-F1
#
_entry.id   AF-A0A1G2LB72-F1
#
_cell.length_a   1.000
_cell.length_b   1.000
_cell.length_c   1.000
_cell.angle_alpha   90.00
_cell.angle_beta   90.00
_cell.angle_gamma   90.00
#
_symmetry.space_group_name_H-M   'P 1'
#
loop_
_entity.id
_entity.type
_entity.pdbx_description
1 polymer ?
#
loop_
_entity_poly.entity_id
_entity_poly.type
_entity_poly.pdbx_seq_one_letter_code
_entity_poly.pdbx_strand_id
1 'polypeptide(L)'
;MFENRGGIMEREQLDRLTRAFASESRNEVVAAVEALSRAAEGSEAEAALIAAVAGWEEDESFAPLWAMVALARIASCRAIPALLPIFDSDADFFHEAASEVMVAAARSHGDEILDPIEQYIEDRANSDSSGGYIHAYAPFAALTASPRAKEFLMRMVEEDDTYYFSIAGDLLKFRDPDVLPILLRRLAFAREAGDAFAEREMRDACATLAGELPDDVSGERGDEPWEKRWGRQLDMLGKSKKEIKAMEKEKWRRLDERKQSPELAAFEARLRERNAIRDRYLPPRFEIDRYLAVRIRNAAEEEFDRALRLVGLDRRWDVEHVERLLFQRHDLQSVFAEVIRDFSFPSESSLQEFTDSFEHLAHHAPREDFGGLSAEDREIAHGLRPENEERERSLDALAREFSNVKPAGAKNAPLPSKVPIGRNDPCPCGATHPDGRPKKYKYCHGKNN
;
A
#
# COMPACT_ATOMS: atom_id res chain seq x y z
N MET A 1 -2.09 47.10 5.75
CA MET A 1 -3.34 46.59 5.13
C MET A 1 -3.15 46.60 3.63
N PHE A 2 -2.71 45.48 3.06
CA PHE A 2 -2.77 45.27 1.62
C PHE A 2 -3.98 44.37 1.39
N GLU A 3 -5.02 44.94 0.78
CA GLU A 3 -6.22 44.22 0.42
C GLU A 3 -5.90 43.20 -0.67
N ASN A 4 -6.27 41.96 -0.39
CA ASN A 4 -6.30 40.85 -1.31
C ASN A 4 -7.35 41.14 -2.39
N ARG A 5 -6.90 41.62 -3.55
CA ARG A 5 -7.67 41.54 -4.79
C ARG A 5 -6.98 40.48 -5.63
N GLY A 6 -7.61 39.31 -5.73
CA GLY A 6 -7.25 38.27 -6.70
C GLY A 6 -7.41 38.84 -8.11
N GLY A 7 -6.40 39.59 -8.56
CA GLY A 7 -6.32 40.12 -9.90
C GLY A 7 -6.02 38.98 -10.85
N ILE A 8 -6.84 38.85 -11.89
CA ILE A 8 -6.54 38.04 -13.07
C ILE A 8 -5.15 38.45 -13.54
N MET A 9 -4.18 37.55 -13.44
CA MET A 9 -2.84 37.81 -13.95
C MET A 9 -2.93 37.90 -15.47
N GLU A 10 -2.40 38.99 -16.05
CA GLU A 10 -2.40 39.14 -17.49
C GLU A 10 -1.62 37.99 -18.14
N ARG A 11 -2.14 37.44 -19.25
CA ARG A 11 -1.55 36.27 -19.93
C ARG A 11 -0.08 36.45 -20.28
N GLU A 12 0.31 37.64 -20.72
CA GLU A 12 1.71 37.97 -21.03
C GLU A 12 2.62 37.98 -19.77
N GLN A 13 2.06 38.34 -18.61
CA GLN A 13 2.75 38.22 -17.34
C GLN A 13 2.90 36.76 -16.92
N LEU A 14 1.83 35.96 -17.04
CA LEU A 14 1.86 34.52 -16.78
C LEU A 14 2.92 33.82 -17.64
N ASP A 15 2.88 34.02 -18.97
CA ASP A 15 3.82 33.41 -19.92
C ASP A 15 5.28 33.79 -19.64
N ARG A 16 5.51 35.00 -19.13
CA ARG A 16 6.85 35.45 -18.73
C ARG A 16 7.32 34.79 -17.44
N LEU A 17 6.44 34.66 -16.44
CA LEU A 17 6.78 34.02 -15.17
C LEU A 17 7.01 32.52 -15.34
N THR A 18 6.16 31.83 -16.10
CA THR A 18 6.33 30.39 -16.37
C THR A 18 7.64 30.13 -17.13
N ARG A 19 7.99 30.96 -18.13
CA ARG A 19 9.29 30.85 -18.82
C ARG A 19 10.50 31.09 -17.91
N ALA A 20 10.35 31.90 -16.86
CA ALA A 20 11.43 32.17 -15.93
C ALA A 20 11.83 30.95 -15.09
N PHE A 21 11.01 29.90 -15.02
CA PHE A 21 11.39 28.63 -14.40
C PHE A 21 12.51 27.89 -15.15
N ALA A 22 12.61 28.08 -16.46
CA ALA A 22 13.73 27.56 -17.25
C ALA A 22 14.97 28.47 -17.22
N SER A 23 14.95 29.57 -16.45
CA SER A 23 16.05 30.53 -16.39
C SER A 23 17.26 29.98 -15.65
N GLU A 24 18.45 30.35 -16.15
CA GLU A 24 19.73 30.15 -15.46
C GLU A 24 19.95 31.15 -14.30
N SER A 25 19.06 32.11 -14.11
CA SER A 25 19.15 33.11 -13.06
C SER A 25 18.35 32.71 -11.82
N ARG A 26 19.06 32.46 -10.71
CA ARG A 26 18.47 32.22 -9.39
C ARG A 26 17.42 33.27 -9.02
N ASN A 27 17.70 34.55 -9.27
CA ASN A 27 16.80 35.63 -8.89
C ASN A 27 15.51 35.62 -9.72
N GLU A 28 15.58 35.26 -11.00
CA GLU A 28 14.40 35.15 -11.86
C GLU A 28 13.52 33.97 -11.43
N VAL A 29 14.13 32.81 -11.17
CA VAL A 29 13.42 31.62 -10.66
C VAL A 29 12.73 31.91 -9.33
N VAL A 30 13.45 32.47 -8.35
CA VAL A 30 12.88 32.79 -7.03
C VAL A 30 11.73 33.79 -7.16
N ALA A 31 11.90 34.84 -7.97
CA ALA A 31 10.83 35.81 -8.20
C ALA A 31 9.60 35.18 -8.87
N ALA A 32 9.81 34.26 -9.82
CA ALA A 32 8.74 33.54 -10.48
C ALA A 32 7.99 32.61 -9.52
N VAL A 33 8.72 31.86 -8.68
CA VAL A 33 8.11 30.97 -7.67
C VAL A 33 7.29 31.81 -6.69
N GLU A 34 7.83 32.90 -6.14
CA GLU A 34 7.12 33.77 -5.21
C GLU A 34 5.87 34.43 -5.80
N ALA A 35 5.90 34.76 -7.09
CA ALA A 35 4.75 35.33 -7.79
C ALA A 35 3.66 34.28 -8.04
N LEU A 36 4.04 33.12 -8.60
CA LEU A 36 3.10 32.07 -9.00
C LEU A 36 2.55 31.29 -7.80
N SER A 37 3.28 31.20 -6.69
CA SER A 37 2.80 30.57 -5.44
C SER A 37 1.61 31.29 -4.80
N ARG A 38 1.29 32.52 -5.23
CA ARG A 38 0.12 33.29 -4.74
C ARG A 38 -1.11 33.10 -5.62
N ALA A 39 -1.01 32.28 -6.66
CA ALA A 39 -2.14 31.95 -7.51
C ALA A 39 -3.24 31.29 -6.68
N ALA A 40 -4.50 31.55 -7.08
CA ALA A 40 -5.62 30.80 -6.55
C ALA A 40 -5.67 29.41 -7.20
N GLU A 41 -6.09 28.42 -6.44
CA GLU A 41 -6.50 27.12 -6.99
C GLU A 41 -7.65 27.31 -8.00
N GLY A 42 -7.62 26.55 -9.09
CA GLY A 42 -8.49 26.66 -10.25
C GLY A 42 -8.14 27.80 -11.22
N SER A 43 -7.07 28.56 -10.97
CA SER A 43 -6.67 29.66 -11.86
C SER A 43 -5.90 29.19 -13.10
N GLU A 44 -5.81 30.06 -14.12
CA GLU A 44 -4.97 29.83 -15.30
C GLU A 44 -3.48 29.67 -14.92
N ALA A 45 -3.04 30.34 -13.86
CA ALA A 45 -1.67 30.22 -13.36
C ALA A 45 -1.41 28.83 -12.79
N GLU A 46 -2.31 28.28 -11.97
CA GLU A 46 -2.21 26.89 -11.50
C GLU A 46 -2.21 25.91 -12.69
N ALA A 47 -3.10 26.09 -13.66
CA ALA A 47 -3.15 25.24 -14.85
C ALA A 47 -1.82 25.26 -15.63
N ALA A 48 -1.17 26.42 -15.74
CA ALA A 48 0.16 26.53 -16.36
C ALA A 48 1.26 25.83 -15.56
N LEU A 49 1.19 25.85 -14.23
CA LEU A 49 2.11 25.10 -13.36
C LEU A 49 1.93 23.60 -13.55
N ILE A 50 0.68 23.12 -13.55
CA ILE A 50 0.35 21.71 -13.78
C ILE A 50 0.86 21.26 -15.16
N ALA A 51 0.70 22.09 -16.19
CA ALA A 51 1.22 21.80 -17.52
C ALA A 51 2.75 21.70 -17.56
N ALA A 52 3.46 22.54 -16.80
CA ALA A 52 4.91 22.45 -16.68
C ALA A 52 5.38 21.16 -15.99
N VAL A 53 4.63 20.69 -14.98
CA VAL A 53 4.89 19.38 -14.35
C VAL A 53 4.58 18.23 -15.31
N ALA A 54 3.46 18.28 -16.02
CA ALA A 54 3.08 17.21 -16.95
C ALA A 54 4.09 17.01 -18.10
N GLY A 55 4.85 18.05 -18.48
CA GLY A 55 5.90 17.99 -19.49
C GLY A 55 7.29 17.60 -18.98
N TRP A 56 7.41 17.06 -17.77
CA TRP A 56 8.71 16.85 -17.11
C TRP A 56 9.70 15.96 -17.89
N GLU A 57 9.22 14.98 -18.65
CA GLU A 57 10.09 14.05 -19.41
C GLU A 57 10.82 14.77 -20.55
N GLU A 58 10.21 15.82 -21.11
CA GLU A 58 10.75 16.57 -22.25
C GLU A 58 11.59 17.79 -21.80
N ASP A 59 11.54 18.16 -20.51
CA ASP A 59 12.19 19.35 -19.98
C ASP A 59 13.56 19.03 -19.35
N GLU A 60 14.63 19.43 -20.04
CA GLU A 60 16.01 19.26 -19.54
C GLU A 60 16.41 20.26 -18.44
N SER A 61 15.52 21.21 -18.09
CA SER A 61 15.76 22.24 -17.08
C SER A 61 15.18 21.85 -15.71
N PHE A 62 15.31 22.76 -14.73
CA PHE A 62 14.65 22.59 -13.43
C PHE A 62 13.22 23.16 -13.41
N ALA A 63 12.64 23.50 -14.56
CA ALA A 63 11.31 24.13 -14.58
C ALA A 63 10.20 23.28 -13.92
N PRO A 64 10.12 21.95 -14.13
CA PRO A 64 9.15 21.11 -13.42
C PRO A 64 9.32 21.14 -11.90
N LEU A 65 10.57 21.18 -11.41
CA LEU A 65 10.86 21.32 -9.98
C LEU A 65 10.28 22.62 -9.42
N TRP A 66 10.53 23.74 -10.08
CA TRP A 66 10.04 25.04 -9.61
C TRP A 66 8.53 25.18 -9.71
N ALA A 67 7.91 24.53 -10.70
CA ALA A 67 6.47 24.40 -10.78
C ALA A 67 5.90 23.62 -9.59
N MET A 68 6.51 22.48 -9.23
CA MET A 68 6.11 21.72 -8.04
C MET A 68 6.27 22.54 -6.75
N VAL A 69 7.36 23.29 -6.58
CA VAL A 69 7.54 24.18 -5.41
C VAL A 69 6.41 25.22 -5.32
N ALA A 70 6.01 25.82 -6.44
CA ALA A 70 4.88 26.76 -6.46
C ALA A 70 3.55 26.07 -6.16
N LEU A 71 3.31 24.88 -6.73
CA LEU A 71 2.10 24.08 -6.50
C LEU A 71 1.96 23.62 -5.05
N ALA A 72 3.07 23.29 -4.37
CA ALA A 72 3.06 22.92 -2.96
C ALA A 72 2.55 24.08 -2.09
N ARG A 73 2.92 25.32 -2.43
CA ARG A 73 2.45 26.53 -1.72
C ARG A 73 1.00 26.89 -2.03
N ILE A 74 0.51 26.51 -3.21
CA ILE A 74 -0.91 26.61 -3.57
C ILE A 74 -1.71 25.49 -2.87
N ALA A 75 -1.06 24.39 -2.48
CA ALA A 75 -1.69 23.15 -2.02
C ALA A 75 -2.67 22.56 -3.05
N SER A 76 -2.26 22.59 -4.33
CA SER A 76 -3.08 22.15 -5.46
C SER A 76 -3.38 20.65 -5.40
N CYS A 77 -4.64 20.28 -5.14
CA CYS A 77 -5.07 18.88 -5.29
C CYS A 77 -5.23 18.49 -6.76
N ARG A 78 -5.49 19.47 -7.63
CA ARG A 78 -5.65 19.28 -9.09
C ARG A 78 -4.37 18.84 -9.78
N ALA A 79 -3.21 19.07 -9.17
CA ALA A 79 -1.92 18.65 -9.69
C ALA A 79 -1.65 17.15 -9.52
N ILE A 80 -2.34 16.45 -8.62
CA ILE A 80 -2.05 15.05 -8.25
C ILE A 80 -1.91 14.12 -9.47
N PRO A 81 -2.84 14.11 -10.44
CA PRO A 81 -2.69 13.24 -11.62
C PRO A 81 -1.42 13.50 -12.44
N ALA A 82 -0.92 14.75 -12.49
CA ALA A 82 0.30 15.10 -13.19
C ALA A 82 1.57 14.78 -12.36
N LEU A 83 1.43 14.66 -11.03
CA LEU A 83 2.53 14.35 -10.12
C LEU A 83 2.80 12.84 -10.01
N LEU A 84 1.77 12.00 -10.13
CA LEU A 84 1.95 10.55 -9.97
C LEU A 84 3.00 9.95 -10.93
N PRO A 85 3.03 10.29 -12.24
CA PRO A 85 4.07 9.81 -13.14
C PRO A 85 5.50 10.29 -12.80
N ILE A 86 5.65 11.34 -11.99
CA ILE A 86 6.97 11.86 -11.59
C ILE A 86 7.76 10.83 -10.78
N PHE A 87 7.07 9.92 -10.09
CA PHE A 87 7.71 8.85 -9.33
C PHE A 87 8.37 7.78 -10.19
N ASP A 88 8.14 7.79 -11.51
CA ASP A 88 8.88 6.95 -12.47
C ASP A 88 10.22 7.60 -12.90
N SER A 89 10.56 8.78 -12.35
CA SER A 89 11.82 9.48 -12.63
C SER A 89 13.03 8.82 -11.97
N ASP A 90 14.21 8.96 -12.57
CA ASP A 90 15.48 8.59 -11.92
C ASP A 90 15.97 9.65 -10.90
N ALA A 91 15.24 10.76 -10.76
CA ALA A 91 15.66 11.90 -9.96
C ALA A 91 14.96 11.94 -8.59
N ASP A 92 15.66 11.56 -7.52
CA ASP A 92 15.14 11.61 -6.13
C ASP A 92 14.53 12.98 -5.77
N PHE A 93 15.12 14.07 -6.26
CA PHE A 93 14.64 15.43 -5.97
C PHE A 93 13.29 15.74 -6.61
N PHE A 94 12.91 15.04 -7.69
CA PHE A 94 11.58 15.13 -8.26
C PHE A 94 10.56 14.36 -7.41
N HIS A 95 10.92 13.19 -6.88
CA HIS A 95 10.06 12.45 -5.96
C HIS A 95 9.78 13.25 -4.69
N GLU A 96 10.82 13.85 -4.09
CA GLU A 96 10.69 14.72 -2.92
C GLU A 96 9.78 15.91 -3.19
N ALA A 97 9.92 16.57 -4.36
CA ALA A 97 9.11 17.72 -4.73
C ALA A 97 7.65 17.33 -4.98
N ALA A 98 7.40 16.23 -5.68
CA ALA A 98 6.04 15.75 -5.94
C ALA A 98 5.34 15.37 -4.64
N SER A 99 6.04 14.65 -3.76
CA SER A 99 5.57 14.27 -2.43
C SER A 99 5.23 15.50 -1.57
N GLU A 100 6.05 16.56 -1.63
CA GLU A 100 5.77 17.82 -0.93
C GLU A 100 4.44 18.46 -1.37
N VAL A 101 4.16 18.48 -2.68
CA VAL A 101 2.89 18.99 -3.20
C VAL A 101 1.73 18.15 -2.67
N MET A 102 1.85 16.82 -2.72
CA MET A 102 0.81 15.90 -2.24
C MET A 102 0.58 16.05 -0.73
N VAL A 103 1.63 16.22 0.08
CA VAL A 103 1.51 16.48 1.53
C VAL A 103 0.83 17.81 1.81
N ALA A 104 1.16 18.88 1.06
CA ALA A 104 0.50 20.17 1.21
C ALA A 104 -0.98 20.10 0.81
N ALA A 105 -1.30 19.38 -0.28
CA ALA A 105 -2.67 19.12 -0.71
C ALA A 105 -3.44 18.31 0.35
N ALA A 106 -2.85 17.24 0.90
CA ALA A 106 -3.44 16.43 1.97
C ALA A 106 -3.81 17.30 3.18
N ARG A 107 -2.87 18.13 3.66
CA ARG A 107 -3.10 19.04 4.79
C ARG A 107 -4.22 20.05 4.55
N SER A 108 -4.50 20.40 3.30
CA SER A 108 -5.49 21.42 2.92
C SER A 108 -6.85 20.83 2.58
N HIS A 109 -6.88 19.64 1.98
CA HIS A 109 -8.09 19.02 1.40
C HIS A 109 -8.50 17.72 2.10
N GLY A 110 -7.69 17.19 3.02
CA GLY A 110 -8.00 15.98 3.77
C GLY A 110 -8.05 14.74 2.87
N ASP A 111 -9.02 13.87 3.13
CA ASP A 111 -9.18 12.57 2.45
C ASP A 111 -9.62 12.67 0.98
N GLU A 112 -10.05 13.85 0.52
CA GLU A 112 -10.57 14.06 -0.85
C GLU A 112 -9.53 13.77 -1.94
N ILE A 113 -8.25 13.75 -1.57
CA ILE A 113 -7.14 13.55 -2.50
C ILE A 113 -6.67 12.09 -2.62
N LEU A 114 -7.20 11.19 -1.79
CA LEU A 114 -6.58 9.88 -1.59
C LEU A 114 -6.90 8.90 -2.73
N ASP A 115 -8.12 8.90 -3.28
CA ASP A 115 -8.54 7.96 -4.34
C ASP A 115 -7.51 7.74 -5.47
N PRO A 116 -6.99 8.77 -6.17
CA PRO A 116 -6.01 8.57 -7.23
C PRO A 116 -4.65 8.08 -6.72
N ILE A 117 -4.29 8.37 -5.46
CA ILE A 117 -3.02 7.97 -4.85
C ILE A 117 -3.09 6.51 -4.40
N GLU A 118 -4.21 6.11 -3.78
CA GLU A 118 -4.50 4.72 -3.39
C GLU A 118 -4.39 3.81 -4.61
N GLN A 119 -5.10 4.14 -5.70
CA GLN A 119 -5.05 3.36 -6.95
C GLN A 119 -3.62 3.25 -7.50
N TYR A 120 -2.87 4.36 -7.51
CA TYR A 120 -1.50 4.37 -8.03
C TYR A 120 -0.56 3.46 -7.24
N ILE A 121 -0.68 3.44 -5.91
CA ILE A 121 0.09 2.59 -5.02
C ILE A 121 -0.30 1.13 -5.23
N GLU A 122 -1.61 0.82 -5.23
CA GLU A 122 -2.12 -0.55 -5.41
C GLU A 122 -1.68 -1.16 -6.75
N ASP A 123 -1.64 -0.38 -7.82
CA ASP A 123 -1.19 -0.84 -9.14
C ASP A 123 0.31 -1.21 -9.19
N ARG A 124 1.12 -0.66 -8.28
CA ARG A 124 2.59 -0.80 -8.26
C ARG A 124 3.14 -1.67 -7.15
N ALA A 125 2.41 -1.80 -6.05
CA ALA A 125 2.81 -2.64 -4.93
C ALA A 125 3.15 -4.05 -5.44
N ASN A 126 4.33 -4.53 -5.07
CA ASN A 126 4.90 -5.84 -5.44
C ASN A 126 5.21 -6.07 -6.93
N SER A 127 4.76 -5.21 -7.84
CA SER A 127 4.96 -5.34 -9.29
C SER A 127 6.04 -4.40 -9.85
N ASP A 128 6.26 -3.26 -9.18
CA ASP A 128 7.19 -2.23 -9.64
C ASP A 128 8.58 -2.38 -9.01
N SER A 129 9.59 -2.18 -9.85
CA SER A 129 11.00 -2.10 -9.44
C SER A 129 11.47 -0.65 -9.23
N SER A 130 10.66 0.34 -9.62
CA SER A 130 10.93 1.75 -9.39
C SER A 130 10.83 2.06 -7.90
N GLY A 131 11.85 2.71 -7.37
CA GLY A 131 11.88 3.08 -5.96
C GLY A 131 11.10 4.34 -5.62
N GLY A 132 10.56 5.05 -6.63
CA GLY A 132 9.97 6.36 -6.44
C GLY A 132 8.58 6.33 -5.80
N TYR A 133 7.78 5.28 -6.02
CA TYR A 133 6.40 5.23 -5.52
C TYR A 133 6.30 5.21 -3.99
N ILE A 134 7.37 4.85 -3.27
CA ILE A 134 7.46 4.96 -1.81
C ILE A 134 7.08 6.36 -1.31
N HIS A 135 7.37 7.39 -2.10
CA HIS A 135 7.09 8.79 -1.77
C HIS A 135 5.60 9.15 -1.87
N ALA A 136 4.78 8.30 -2.49
CA ALA A 136 3.33 8.46 -2.58
C ALA A 136 2.61 8.12 -1.25
N TYR A 137 3.27 7.43 -0.30
CA TYR A 137 2.72 7.17 1.03
C TYR A 137 2.72 8.40 1.96
N ALA A 138 3.63 9.35 1.74
CA ALA A 138 3.79 10.54 2.57
C ALA A 138 2.51 11.36 2.84
N PRO A 139 1.61 11.63 1.87
CA PRO A 139 0.35 12.34 2.12
C PRO A 139 -0.55 11.65 3.15
N PHE A 140 -0.60 10.31 3.20
CA PHE A 140 -1.38 9.59 4.20
C PHE A 140 -0.86 9.85 5.60
N ALA A 141 0.47 9.85 5.76
CA ALA A 141 1.14 10.10 7.02
C ALA A 141 0.98 11.56 7.51
N ALA A 142 0.63 12.48 6.62
CA ALA A 142 0.30 13.87 6.97
C ALA A 142 -1.13 14.01 7.53
N LEU A 143 -2.01 13.04 7.28
CA LEU A 143 -3.40 13.01 7.73
C LEU A 143 -3.55 12.23 9.04
N THR A 144 -2.81 12.63 10.07
CA THR A 144 -2.71 11.87 11.35
C THR A 144 -4.03 11.71 12.11
N ALA A 145 -5.07 12.46 11.75
CA ALA A 145 -6.42 12.36 12.30
C ALA A 145 -7.41 11.59 11.41
N SER A 146 -6.99 11.14 10.21
CA SER A 146 -7.84 10.42 9.27
C SER A 146 -7.84 8.92 9.55
N PRO A 147 -8.99 8.30 9.89
CA PRO A 147 -9.10 6.86 9.98
C PRO A 147 -8.81 6.18 8.65
N ARG A 148 -9.32 6.73 7.54
CA ARG A 148 -9.09 6.19 6.19
C ARG A 148 -7.60 6.10 5.85
N ALA A 149 -6.86 7.18 6.09
CA ALA A 149 -5.43 7.20 5.81
C ALA A 149 -4.66 6.19 6.68
N LYS A 150 -5.03 6.08 7.96
CA LYS A 150 -4.44 5.10 8.88
C LYS A 150 -4.73 3.67 8.43
N GLU A 151 -5.99 3.36 8.14
CA GLU A 151 -6.43 2.03 7.71
C GLU A 151 -5.77 1.61 6.40
N PHE A 152 -5.62 2.54 5.44
CA PHE A 152 -4.87 2.29 4.20
C PHE A 152 -3.41 1.91 4.49
N LEU A 153 -2.70 2.67 5.33
CA LEU A 153 -1.32 2.35 5.71
C LEU A 153 -1.22 1.04 6.51
N MET A 154 -2.21 0.74 7.37
CA MET A 154 -2.28 -0.52 8.12
C MET A 154 -2.47 -1.73 7.20
N ARG A 155 -3.21 -1.59 6.10
CA ARG A 155 -3.32 -2.61 5.06
C ARG A 155 -2.01 -2.71 4.27
N MET A 156 -1.51 -1.58 3.76
CA MET A 156 -0.32 -1.57 2.90
C MET A 156 0.96 -2.01 3.60
N VAL A 157 1.10 -1.82 4.92
CA VAL A 157 2.25 -2.38 5.66
C VAL A 157 2.24 -3.92 5.66
N GLU A 158 1.08 -4.55 5.52
CA GLU A 158 0.95 -6.01 5.40
C GLU A 158 1.11 -6.50 3.96
N GLU A 159 0.64 -5.72 2.98
CA GLU A 159 0.60 -6.11 1.56
C GLU A 159 1.83 -5.67 0.74
N ASP A 160 2.53 -4.58 1.10
CA ASP A 160 3.70 -4.09 0.37
C ASP A 160 5.00 -4.71 0.92
N ASP A 161 5.47 -5.78 0.28
CA ASP A 161 6.67 -6.49 0.72
C ASP A 161 7.97 -5.76 0.43
N THR A 162 7.92 -4.66 -0.33
CA THR A 162 9.10 -3.87 -0.71
C THR A 162 9.37 -2.75 0.29
N TYR A 163 8.32 -2.05 0.72
CA TYR A 163 8.44 -0.82 1.51
C TYR A 163 7.70 -0.84 2.84
N TYR A 164 7.20 -1.98 3.32
CA TYR A 164 6.56 -2.09 4.64
C TYR A 164 7.33 -1.43 5.79
N PHE A 165 8.67 -1.49 5.80
CA PHE A 165 9.47 -0.83 6.85
C PHE A 165 9.38 0.71 6.81
N SER A 166 9.21 1.30 5.62
CA SER A 166 8.99 2.74 5.47
C SER A 166 7.57 3.12 5.87
N ILE A 167 6.59 2.32 5.45
CA ILE A 167 5.17 2.49 5.83
C ILE A 167 5.01 2.39 7.35
N ALA A 168 5.75 1.50 8.01
CA ALA A 168 5.78 1.40 9.47
C ALA A 168 6.24 2.72 10.12
N GLY A 169 7.23 3.41 9.52
CA GLY A 169 7.66 4.74 9.94
C GLY A 169 6.57 5.81 9.81
N ASP A 170 5.79 5.75 8.74
CA ASP A 170 4.64 6.64 8.53
C ASP A 170 3.49 6.37 9.53
N LEU A 171 3.24 5.11 9.88
CA LEU A 171 2.26 4.74 10.90
C LEU A 171 2.60 5.30 12.29
N LEU A 172 3.89 5.52 12.60
CA LEU A 172 4.29 6.15 13.88
C LEU A 172 3.72 7.55 14.06
N LYS A 173 3.45 8.29 12.96
CA LYS A 173 2.91 9.65 13.02
C LYS A 173 1.49 9.71 13.61
N PHE A 174 0.74 8.61 13.55
CA PHE A 174 -0.59 8.49 14.15
C PHE A 174 -0.52 8.29 15.68
N ARG A 175 0.64 7.91 16.23
CA ARG A 175 0.87 7.70 17.67
C ARG A 175 -0.13 6.75 18.31
N ASP A 176 -0.54 5.72 17.57
CA ASP A 176 -1.53 4.76 18.00
C ASP A 176 -0.88 3.41 18.35
N PRO A 177 -0.80 3.05 19.65
CA PRO A 177 -0.19 1.80 20.09
C PRO A 177 -0.98 0.56 19.64
N ASP A 178 -2.24 0.70 19.22
CA ASP A 178 -3.04 -0.42 18.73
C ASP A 178 -2.54 -0.96 17.38
N VAL A 179 -1.67 -0.23 16.68
CA VAL A 179 -1.00 -0.70 15.45
C VAL A 179 0.12 -1.71 15.74
N LEU A 180 0.60 -1.79 16.99
CA LEU A 180 1.74 -2.63 17.36
C LEU A 180 1.61 -4.11 16.94
N PRO A 181 0.46 -4.81 17.08
CA PRO A 181 0.33 -6.21 16.64
C PRO A 181 0.63 -6.41 15.14
N ILE A 182 0.26 -5.45 14.29
CA ILE A 182 0.53 -5.48 12.85
C ILE A 182 2.04 -5.35 12.59
N LEU A 183 2.69 -4.39 13.24
CA LEU A 183 4.14 -4.20 13.08
C LEU A 183 4.96 -5.38 13.62
N LEU A 184 4.49 -6.03 14.69
CA LEU A 184 5.13 -7.25 15.22
C LEU A 184 5.08 -8.40 14.23
N ARG A 185 3.97 -8.58 13.52
CA ARG A 185 3.86 -9.57 12.44
C ARG A 185 4.86 -9.26 11.32
N ARG A 186 4.95 -8.01 10.88
CA ARG A 186 5.91 -7.61 9.83
C ARG A 186 7.38 -7.61 10.28
N LEU A 187 7.65 -7.45 11.58
CA LEU A 187 8.96 -7.73 12.15
C LEU A 187 9.31 -9.22 12.07
N ALA A 188 8.34 -10.12 12.29
CA ALA A 188 8.54 -11.55 12.11
C ALA A 188 8.82 -11.89 10.63
N PHE A 189 8.10 -11.24 9.70
CA PHE A 189 8.34 -11.39 8.25
C PHE A 189 9.77 -10.99 7.88
N ALA A 190 10.24 -9.82 8.33
CA ALA A 190 11.61 -9.35 8.05
C ALA A 190 12.68 -10.35 8.53
N ARG A 191 12.45 -10.99 9.68
CA ARG A 191 13.33 -12.03 10.22
C ARG A 191 13.31 -13.32 9.40
N GLU A 192 12.13 -13.76 8.98
CA GLU A 192 11.98 -14.94 8.12
C GLU A 192 12.67 -14.71 6.77
N ALA A 193 12.60 -13.50 6.23
CA ALA A 193 13.24 -13.10 4.98
C ALA A 193 14.77 -12.92 5.11
N GLY A 194 15.28 -12.81 6.34
CA GLY A 194 16.70 -12.51 6.59
C GLY A 194 17.10 -11.08 6.19
N ASP A 195 16.15 -10.15 6.09
CA ASP A 195 16.42 -8.74 5.77
C ASP A 195 16.83 -7.97 7.03
N ALA A 196 18.14 -7.86 7.24
CA ALA A 196 18.71 -7.15 8.39
C ALA A 196 18.45 -5.64 8.39
N PHE A 197 18.19 -5.04 7.22
CA PHE A 197 17.82 -3.63 7.15
C PHE A 197 16.38 -3.46 7.63
N ALA A 198 15.44 -4.17 7.01
CA ALA A 198 14.04 -4.07 7.36
C ALA A 198 13.77 -4.54 8.80
N GLU A 199 14.45 -5.59 9.28
CA GLU A 199 14.34 -6.03 10.67
C GLU A 199 14.71 -4.91 11.65
N ARG A 200 15.78 -4.16 11.35
CA ARG A 200 16.22 -3.05 12.20
C ARG A 200 15.21 -1.91 12.23
N GLU A 201 14.72 -1.49 11.07
CA GLU A 201 13.72 -0.41 10.96
C GLU A 201 12.40 -0.81 11.63
N MET A 202 11.92 -2.04 11.39
CA MET A 202 10.70 -2.56 12.04
C MET A 202 10.85 -2.66 13.55
N ARG A 203 12.04 -3.05 14.05
CA ARG A 203 12.30 -3.12 15.48
C ARG A 203 12.31 -1.73 16.12
N ASP A 204 12.86 -0.74 15.44
CA ASP A 204 12.77 0.67 15.87
C ASP A 204 11.30 1.12 15.95
N ALA A 205 10.50 0.86 14.91
CA ALA A 205 9.09 1.22 14.89
C ALA A 205 8.29 0.55 16.04
N CYS A 206 8.50 -0.75 16.27
CA CYS A 206 7.87 -1.47 17.38
C CYS A 206 8.30 -0.89 18.74
N ALA A 207 9.60 -0.61 18.93
CA ALA A 207 10.12 -0.06 20.17
C ALA A 207 9.59 1.36 20.44
N THR A 208 9.43 2.19 19.39
CA THR A 208 8.82 3.52 19.50
C THR A 208 7.35 3.43 19.88
N LEU A 209 6.53 2.60 19.22
CA LEU A 209 5.11 2.44 19.61
C LEU A 209 4.93 1.83 20.99
N ALA A 210 5.85 0.97 21.42
CA ALA A 210 5.86 0.43 22.78
C ALA A 210 6.28 1.46 23.85
N GLY A 211 6.73 2.66 23.45
CA GLY A 211 7.20 3.71 24.36
C GLY A 211 8.60 3.45 24.94
N GLU A 212 9.33 2.47 24.41
CA GLU A 212 10.67 2.08 24.84
C GLU A 212 11.75 2.92 24.17
N LEU A 213 11.52 3.29 22.91
CA LEU A 213 12.41 4.16 22.13
C LEU A 213 11.82 5.56 22.04
N PRO A 214 12.57 6.62 22.39
CA PRO A 214 12.10 7.98 22.20
C PRO A 214 11.76 8.25 20.74
N ASP A 215 10.70 9.03 20.49
CA ASP A 215 10.39 9.54 19.16
C ASP A 215 11.64 10.19 18.56
N ASP A 216 11.99 9.81 17.33
CA ASP A 216 13.11 10.43 16.64
C ASP A 216 12.77 11.89 16.34
N VAL A 217 13.43 12.81 17.03
CA VAL A 217 13.42 14.24 16.67
C VAL A 217 14.57 14.52 15.70
N SER A 218 14.69 13.71 14.64
CA SER A 218 15.40 14.16 13.46
C SER A 218 14.50 15.20 12.82
N GLY A 219 14.88 16.49 12.95
CA GLY A 219 14.05 17.59 12.52
C GLY A 219 13.64 17.40 11.06
N GLU A 220 12.33 17.31 10.81
CA GLU A 220 11.80 17.23 9.46
C GLU A 220 12.33 18.45 8.70
N ARG A 221 13.14 18.21 7.67
CA ARG A 221 13.58 19.29 6.79
C ARG A 221 12.40 20.01 6.16
N GLY A 222 11.21 19.41 6.13
CA GLY A 222 9.97 19.98 5.59
C GLY A 222 9.60 21.35 6.15
N ASP A 223 10.01 21.68 7.38
CA ASP A 223 9.72 22.98 8.00
C ASP A 223 10.70 24.09 7.58
N GLU A 224 11.78 23.76 6.88
CA GLU A 224 12.71 24.76 6.36
C GLU A 224 12.13 25.54 5.17
N PRO A 225 12.48 26.83 5.01
CA PRO A 225 12.14 27.58 3.80
C PRO A 225 12.55 26.81 2.54
N TRP A 226 11.70 26.82 1.51
CA TRP A 226 11.91 26.05 0.29
C TRP A 226 13.25 26.37 -0.38
N GLU A 227 13.73 27.61 -0.29
CA GLU A 227 15.02 28.04 -0.85
C GLU A 227 16.21 27.35 -0.17
N LYS A 228 16.04 26.94 1.08
CA LYS A 228 17.04 26.18 1.82
C LYS A 228 16.98 24.71 1.44
N ARG A 229 15.77 24.15 1.36
CA ARG A 229 15.53 22.74 0.97
C ARG A 229 16.04 22.48 -0.45
N TRP A 230 15.70 23.35 -1.38
CA TRP A 230 16.08 23.30 -2.80
C TRP A 230 17.33 24.13 -3.13
N GLY A 231 18.08 24.57 -2.11
CA GLY A 231 19.22 25.46 -2.28
C GLY A 231 20.31 24.88 -3.17
N ARG A 232 20.49 23.55 -3.18
CA ARG A 232 21.44 22.87 -4.07
C ARG A 232 21.07 23.10 -5.54
N GLN A 233 19.82 22.86 -5.92
CA GLN A 233 19.34 23.01 -7.29
C GLN A 233 19.36 24.48 -7.71
N LEU A 234 18.99 25.41 -6.81
CA LEU A 234 19.13 26.85 -7.04
C LEU A 234 20.58 27.26 -7.29
N ASP A 235 21.53 26.69 -6.54
CA ASP A 235 22.95 26.98 -6.70
C ASP A 235 23.53 26.41 -8.00
N MET A 236 22.86 25.47 -8.66
CA MET A 236 23.32 24.88 -9.93
C MET A 236 22.93 25.72 -11.16
N LEU A 237 21.97 26.64 -11.03
CA LEU A 237 21.50 27.49 -12.12
C LEU A 237 22.64 28.34 -12.70
N GLY A 238 22.75 28.35 -14.03
CA GLY A 238 23.76 29.12 -14.77
C GLY A 238 25.20 28.62 -14.63
N LYS A 239 25.40 27.43 -14.04
CA LYS A 239 26.73 26.84 -13.88
C LYS A 239 27.01 25.79 -14.94
N SER A 240 28.23 25.79 -15.43
CA SER A 240 28.73 24.74 -16.31
C SER A 240 28.85 23.40 -15.57
N LYS A 241 28.83 22.30 -16.32
CA LYS A 241 29.09 20.94 -15.78
C LYS A 241 30.40 20.86 -14.98
N LYS A 242 31.42 21.66 -15.34
CA LYS A 242 32.70 21.72 -14.63
C LYS A 242 32.57 22.39 -13.26
N GLU A 243 31.80 23.47 -13.18
CA GLU A 243 31.54 24.19 -11.94
C GLU A 243 30.68 23.36 -10.99
N ILE A 244 29.65 22.68 -11.51
CA ILE A 244 28.82 21.76 -10.73
C ILE A 244 29.69 20.65 -10.11
N LYS A 245 30.55 19.99 -10.91
CA LYS A 245 31.50 18.99 -10.41
C LYS A 245 32.45 19.55 -9.35
N ALA A 246 32.90 20.80 -9.50
CA ALA A 246 33.75 21.45 -8.51
C ALA A 246 33.00 21.72 -7.19
N MET A 247 31.73 22.14 -7.26
CA MET A 247 30.87 22.31 -6.08
C MET A 247 30.66 20.98 -5.35
N GLU A 248 30.42 19.89 -6.08
CA GLU A 248 30.24 18.56 -5.48
C GLU A 248 31.52 18.11 -4.76
N LYS A 249 32.68 18.30 -5.40
CA LYS A 249 33.97 18.01 -4.76
C LYS A 249 34.17 18.81 -3.47
N GLU A 250 33.84 20.10 -3.48
CA GLU A 250 33.93 20.96 -2.29
C GLU A 250 32.94 20.55 -1.21
N LYS A 251 31.70 20.17 -1.57
CA LYS A 251 30.71 19.63 -0.63
C LYS A 251 31.23 18.37 0.07
N TRP A 252 31.81 17.43 -0.68
CA TRP A 252 32.41 16.22 -0.11
C TRP A 252 33.59 16.55 0.82
N ARG A 253 34.45 17.49 0.44
CA ARG A 253 35.55 17.98 1.29
C ARG A 253 35.04 18.55 2.62
N ARG A 254 34.00 19.38 2.59
CA ARG A 254 33.38 19.95 3.81
C ARG A 254 32.68 18.89 4.67
N LEU A 255 32.07 17.88 4.04
CA LEU A 255 31.51 16.72 4.73
C LEU A 255 32.60 15.95 5.48
N ASP A 256 33.76 15.75 4.85
CA ASP A 256 34.92 15.12 5.50
C ASP A 256 35.48 15.96 6.67
N GLU A 257 35.50 17.29 6.56
CA GLU A 257 35.86 18.18 7.68
C GLU A 257 34.81 18.09 8.82
N ARG A 258 33.52 18.02 8.47
CA ARG A 258 32.41 17.84 9.43
C ARG A 258 32.47 16.51 10.16
N LYS A 259 33.10 15.48 9.60
CA LYS A 259 33.33 14.19 10.29
C LYS A 259 34.11 14.34 11.61
N GLN A 260 34.81 15.46 11.78
CA GLN A 260 35.58 15.77 12.99
C GLN A 260 34.88 16.79 13.91
N SER A 261 33.63 17.16 13.61
CA SER A 261 32.90 18.17 14.37
C SER A 261 32.35 17.64 15.71
N PRO A 262 32.35 18.44 16.78
CA PRO A 262 31.69 18.08 18.05
C PRO A 262 30.19 17.78 17.88
N GLU A 263 29.53 18.46 16.95
CA GLU A 263 28.11 18.24 16.63
C GLU A 263 27.87 16.82 16.10
N LEU A 264 28.72 16.35 15.18
CA LEU A 264 28.61 14.98 14.68
C LEU A 264 28.92 13.96 15.79
N ALA A 265 29.93 14.20 16.61
CA ALA A 265 30.24 13.30 17.72
C ALA A 265 29.06 13.17 18.70
N ALA A 266 28.36 14.27 18.99
CA ALA A 266 27.15 14.27 19.81
C ALA A 266 25.97 13.56 19.12
N PHE A 267 25.81 13.73 17.80
CA PHE A 267 24.82 12.98 17.02
C PHE A 267 25.10 11.48 17.03
N GLU A 268 26.35 11.06 16.78
CA GLU A 268 26.75 9.66 16.83
C GLU A 268 26.57 9.04 18.23
N ALA A 269 26.85 9.80 19.30
CA ALA A 269 26.61 9.33 20.66
C ALA A 269 25.12 9.05 20.91
N ARG A 270 24.24 9.95 20.48
CA ARG A 270 22.77 9.75 20.54
C ARG A 270 22.34 8.54 19.70
N LEU A 271 22.90 8.38 18.50
CA LEU A 271 22.59 7.24 17.64
C LEU A 271 23.05 5.91 18.27
N ARG A 272 24.22 5.87 18.92
CA ARG A 272 24.70 4.69 19.67
C ARG A 272 23.78 4.35 20.84
N GLU A 273 23.31 5.35 21.58
CA GLU A 273 22.35 5.17 22.68
C GLU A 273 21.01 4.62 22.18
N ARG A 274 20.44 5.24 21.14
CA ARG A 274 19.23 4.77 20.44
C ARG A 274 19.39 3.32 19.99
N ASN A 275 20.49 3.00 19.30
CA ASN A 275 20.78 1.63 18.84
C ASN A 275 20.87 0.65 20.01
N ALA A 276 21.49 1.03 21.14
CA ALA A 276 21.59 0.17 22.30
C ALA A 276 20.22 -0.11 22.95
N ILE A 277 19.29 0.85 22.91
CA ILE A 277 17.90 0.64 23.35
C ILE A 277 17.19 -0.33 22.40
N ARG A 278 17.22 -0.07 21.09
CA ARG A 278 16.66 -0.96 20.06
C ARG A 278 17.18 -2.40 20.19
N ASP A 279 18.49 -2.56 20.33
CA ASP A 279 19.11 -3.89 20.34
C ASP A 279 18.75 -4.68 21.61
N ARG A 280 18.34 -4.00 22.69
CA ARG A 280 17.83 -4.61 23.94
C ARG A 280 16.32 -4.81 23.94
N TYR A 281 15.59 -4.13 23.05
CA TYR A 281 14.14 -4.27 22.96
C TYR A 281 13.78 -5.72 22.61
N LEU A 282 12.98 -6.34 23.47
CA LEU A 282 12.43 -7.67 23.29
C LEU A 282 10.97 -7.51 22.87
N PRO A 283 10.63 -7.72 21.58
CA PRO A 283 9.25 -7.60 21.13
C PRO A 283 8.36 -8.60 21.89
N PRO A 284 7.14 -8.21 22.29
CA PRO A 284 6.21 -9.15 22.90
C PRO A 284 5.83 -10.25 21.91
N ARG A 285 5.32 -11.36 22.45
CA ARG A 285 4.81 -12.47 21.63
C ARG A 285 3.61 -11.99 20.81
N PHE A 286 3.48 -12.50 19.57
CA PHE A 286 2.31 -12.28 18.74
C PHE A 286 1.05 -12.85 19.42
N GLU A 287 -0.02 -12.06 19.45
CA GLU A 287 -1.31 -12.41 20.05
C GLU A 287 -2.41 -12.26 19.00
N ILE A 288 -2.97 -13.39 18.55
CA ILE A 288 -3.95 -13.42 17.46
C ILE A 288 -5.17 -12.54 17.75
N ASP A 289 -5.69 -12.53 18.97
CA ASP A 289 -6.87 -11.74 19.31
C ASP A 289 -6.62 -10.23 19.20
N ARG A 290 -5.41 -9.76 19.55
CA ARG A 290 -5.05 -8.35 19.41
C ARG A 290 -4.84 -7.97 17.95
N TYR A 291 -4.26 -8.87 17.15
CA TYR A 291 -4.09 -8.69 15.73
C TYR A 291 -5.44 -8.61 14.99
N LEU A 292 -6.31 -9.59 15.20
CA LEU A 292 -7.64 -9.64 14.57
C LEU A 292 -8.55 -8.48 14.96
N ALA A 293 -8.33 -7.86 16.13
CA ALA A 293 -9.10 -6.71 16.56
C ALA A 293 -8.76 -5.41 15.80
N VAL A 294 -7.60 -5.34 15.15
CA VAL A 294 -7.07 -4.11 14.54
C VAL A 294 -6.75 -4.24 13.06
N ARG A 295 -6.46 -5.45 12.55
CA ARG A 295 -6.08 -5.65 11.15
C ARG A 295 -7.22 -5.30 10.20
N ILE A 296 -6.85 -4.83 9.01
CA ILE A 296 -7.78 -4.66 7.90
C ILE A 296 -7.91 -5.99 7.17
N ARG A 297 -9.14 -6.46 6.93
CA ARG A 297 -9.37 -7.70 6.19
C ARG A 297 -8.81 -7.58 4.77
N ASN A 298 -8.04 -8.57 4.36
CA ASN A 298 -7.53 -8.70 3.00
C ASN A 298 -8.59 -9.31 2.06
N ALA A 299 -8.24 -9.45 0.78
CA ALA A 299 -9.15 -9.98 -0.23
C ALA A 299 -9.62 -11.43 0.03
N ALA A 300 -8.75 -12.30 0.55
CA ALA A 300 -9.06 -13.69 0.86
C ALA A 300 -10.08 -13.80 2.00
N GLU A 301 -9.93 -12.94 3.02
CA GLU A 301 -10.83 -12.86 4.16
C GLU A 301 -12.21 -12.35 3.76
N GLU A 302 -12.26 -11.31 2.93
CA GLU A 302 -13.50 -10.79 2.37
C GLU A 302 -14.19 -11.80 1.44
N GLU A 303 -13.42 -12.59 0.67
CA GLU A 303 -13.96 -13.68 -0.15
C GLU A 303 -14.59 -14.77 0.72
N PHE A 304 -13.89 -15.18 1.78
CA PHE A 304 -14.41 -16.21 2.68
C PHE A 304 -15.63 -15.74 3.47
N ASP A 305 -15.68 -14.47 3.90
CA ASP A 305 -16.88 -13.87 4.52
C ASP A 305 -18.09 -13.96 3.58
N ARG A 306 -17.90 -13.65 2.29
CA ARG A 306 -18.95 -13.82 1.27
C ARG A 306 -19.35 -15.28 1.11
N ALA A 307 -18.40 -16.21 1.10
CA ALA A 307 -18.67 -17.64 1.00
C ALA A 307 -19.52 -18.13 2.18
N LEU A 308 -19.17 -17.74 3.42
CA LEU A 308 -19.95 -18.04 4.63
C LEU A 308 -21.40 -17.55 4.53
N ARG A 309 -21.62 -16.31 4.08
CA ARG A 309 -22.97 -15.73 3.91
C ARG A 309 -23.76 -16.43 2.81
N LEU A 310 -23.12 -16.76 1.69
CA LEU A 310 -23.77 -17.39 0.54
C LEU A 310 -24.34 -18.77 0.91
N VAL A 311 -23.61 -19.54 1.72
CA VAL A 311 -24.03 -20.87 2.17
C VAL A 311 -24.83 -20.84 3.49
N GLY A 312 -24.92 -19.67 4.14
CA GLY A 312 -25.67 -19.47 5.39
C GLY A 312 -24.96 -19.98 6.65
N LEU A 313 -23.63 -20.12 6.60
CA LEU A 313 -22.79 -20.47 7.76
C LEU A 313 -22.41 -19.26 8.61
N ASP A 314 -22.63 -18.05 8.11
CA ASP A 314 -22.40 -16.75 8.78
C ASP A 314 -23.14 -16.59 10.12
N ARG A 315 -24.16 -17.42 10.37
CA ARG A 315 -24.87 -17.46 11.67
C ARG A 315 -24.07 -18.08 12.81
N ARG A 316 -23.06 -18.89 12.47
CA ARG A 316 -22.25 -19.65 13.43
C ARG A 316 -20.78 -19.27 13.36
N TRP A 317 -20.31 -18.87 12.19
CA TRP A 317 -18.92 -18.59 11.91
C TRP A 317 -18.76 -17.21 11.31
N ASP A 318 -17.70 -16.53 11.72
CA ASP A 318 -17.11 -15.40 11.01
C ASP A 318 -15.64 -15.72 10.72
N VAL A 319 -15.01 -14.87 9.92
CA VAL A 319 -13.62 -15.02 9.51
C VAL A 319 -12.70 -15.13 10.73
N GLU A 320 -12.83 -14.21 11.70
CA GLU A 320 -11.96 -14.13 12.86
C GLU A 320 -12.07 -15.38 13.75
N HIS A 321 -13.26 -15.97 13.90
CA HIS A 321 -13.41 -17.24 14.62
C HIS A 321 -12.71 -18.39 13.90
N VAL A 322 -12.78 -18.45 12.57
CA VAL A 322 -12.10 -19.48 11.78
C VAL A 322 -10.58 -19.29 11.83
N GLU A 323 -10.08 -18.06 11.73
CA GLU A 323 -8.66 -17.76 11.86
C GLU A 323 -8.10 -18.07 13.24
N ARG A 324 -8.86 -17.84 14.32
CA ARG A 324 -8.45 -18.30 15.66
C ARG A 324 -8.29 -19.82 15.73
N LEU A 325 -9.17 -20.58 15.06
CA LEU A 325 -9.04 -22.04 14.98
C LEU A 325 -7.82 -22.44 14.16
N LEU A 326 -7.57 -21.79 13.02
CA LEU A 326 -6.40 -22.01 12.19
C LEU A 326 -5.10 -21.69 12.92
N PHE A 327 -5.08 -20.61 13.71
CA PHE A 327 -3.92 -20.22 14.51
C PHE A 327 -3.58 -21.28 15.57
N GLN A 328 -4.60 -21.83 16.26
CA GLN A 328 -4.43 -22.78 17.36
C GLN A 328 -4.26 -24.25 16.92
N ARG A 329 -4.71 -24.61 15.71
CA ARG A 329 -4.74 -26.00 15.25
C ARG A 329 -3.94 -26.14 13.97
N HIS A 330 -2.88 -26.94 14.02
CA HIS A 330 -2.04 -27.20 12.85
C HIS A 330 -2.72 -28.07 11.78
N ASP A 331 -3.81 -28.79 12.13
CA ASP A 331 -4.55 -29.67 11.23
C ASP A 331 -5.72 -28.93 10.57
N LEU A 332 -5.48 -28.47 9.33
CA LEU A 332 -6.46 -27.75 8.52
C LEU A 332 -7.73 -28.57 8.25
N GLN A 333 -7.62 -29.90 8.08
CA GLN A 333 -8.78 -30.75 7.84
C GLN A 333 -9.72 -30.76 9.05
N SER A 334 -9.16 -30.77 10.27
CA SER A 334 -9.97 -30.75 11.49
C SER A 334 -10.74 -29.44 11.63
N VAL A 335 -10.13 -28.30 11.26
CA VAL A 335 -10.76 -26.98 11.28
C VAL A 335 -11.88 -26.95 10.25
N PHE A 336 -11.61 -27.34 9.00
CA PHE A 336 -12.61 -27.38 7.95
C PHE A 336 -13.81 -28.26 8.33
N ALA A 337 -13.56 -29.48 8.82
CA ALA A 337 -14.61 -30.41 9.26
C ALA A 337 -15.44 -29.87 10.43
N GLU A 338 -14.86 -29.02 11.28
CA GLU A 338 -15.58 -28.32 12.34
C GLU A 338 -16.47 -27.20 11.81
N VAL A 339 -15.96 -26.41 10.85
CA VAL A 339 -16.71 -25.31 10.23
C VAL A 339 -17.97 -25.83 9.54
N ILE A 340 -17.83 -26.90 8.75
CA ILE A 340 -18.96 -27.50 8.01
C ILE A 340 -19.76 -28.52 8.83
N ARG A 341 -19.48 -28.65 10.14
CA ARG A 341 -20.14 -29.66 10.99
C ARG A 341 -21.65 -29.42 11.01
N ASP A 342 -22.40 -30.50 10.74
CA ASP A 342 -23.86 -30.51 10.66
C ASP A 342 -24.44 -29.64 9.52
N PHE A 343 -23.59 -29.24 8.56
CA PHE A 343 -24.00 -28.55 7.34
C PHE A 343 -24.05 -29.52 6.16
N SER A 344 -24.92 -29.25 5.19
CA SER A 344 -25.02 -30.04 3.96
C SER A 344 -25.09 -29.11 2.77
N PHE A 345 -24.09 -29.20 1.90
CA PHE A 345 -24.03 -28.39 0.69
C PHE A 345 -25.10 -28.84 -0.33
N PRO A 346 -25.71 -27.90 -1.09
CA PRO A 346 -26.71 -28.23 -2.11
C PRO A 346 -26.18 -29.10 -3.25
N SER A 347 -24.86 -29.04 -3.51
CA SER A 347 -24.19 -29.79 -4.56
C SER A 347 -22.71 -30.00 -4.23
N GLU A 348 -22.07 -30.92 -4.94
CA GLU A 348 -20.62 -31.14 -4.90
C GLU A 348 -19.84 -29.90 -5.37
N SER A 349 -20.33 -29.18 -6.37
CA SER A 349 -19.73 -27.90 -6.83
C SER A 349 -19.71 -26.88 -5.71
N SER A 350 -20.81 -26.73 -4.96
CA SER A 350 -20.89 -25.78 -3.85
C SER A 350 -19.98 -26.15 -2.69
N LEU A 351 -19.75 -27.45 -2.46
CA LEU A 351 -18.75 -27.90 -1.49
C LEU A 351 -17.35 -27.55 -1.98
N GLN A 352 -17.04 -27.79 -3.26
CA GLN A 352 -15.73 -27.49 -3.83
C GLN A 352 -15.43 -26.00 -3.76
N GLU A 353 -16.33 -25.14 -4.24
CA GLU A 353 -16.17 -23.68 -4.18
C GLU A 353 -15.94 -23.18 -2.74
N PHE A 354 -16.67 -23.71 -1.76
CA PHE A 354 -16.46 -23.35 -0.36
C PHE A 354 -15.13 -23.87 0.20
N THR A 355 -14.70 -25.06 -0.26
CA THR A 355 -13.40 -25.62 0.09
C THR A 355 -12.28 -24.74 -0.45
N ASP A 356 -12.36 -24.35 -1.72
CA ASP A 356 -11.38 -23.47 -2.37
C ASP A 356 -11.25 -22.14 -1.61
N SER A 357 -12.36 -21.49 -1.25
CA SER A 357 -12.30 -20.26 -0.45
C SER A 357 -11.76 -20.48 0.97
N PHE A 358 -12.01 -21.64 1.61
CA PHE A 358 -11.41 -21.96 2.90
C PHE A 358 -9.90 -22.20 2.80
N GLU A 359 -9.44 -22.91 1.78
CA GLU A 359 -8.02 -23.13 1.50
C GLU A 359 -7.29 -21.81 1.26
N HIS A 360 -7.93 -20.92 0.49
CA HIS A 360 -7.44 -19.57 0.25
C HIS A 360 -7.28 -18.80 1.57
N LEU A 361 -8.31 -18.78 2.44
CA LEU A 361 -8.21 -18.18 3.77
C LEU A 361 -7.06 -18.80 4.58
N ALA A 362 -6.99 -20.13 4.64
CA ALA A 362 -6.00 -20.85 5.43
C ALA A 362 -4.55 -20.55 5.00
N HIS A 363 -4.34 -20.25 3.72
CA HIS A 363 -3.04 -19.84 3.19
C HIS A 363 -2.59 -18.44 3.66
N HIS A 364 -3.55 -17.53 3.88
CA HIS A 364 -3.31 -16.13 4.28
C HIS A 364 -3.46 -15.90 5.80
N ALA A 365 -4.08 -16.83 6.52
CA ALA A 365 -4.33 -16.72 7.95
C ALA A 365 -3.03 -16.88 8.77
N PRO A 366 -2.84 -16.08 9.84
CA PRO A 366 -1.73 -16.25 10.78
C PRO A 366 -1.69 -17.63 11.44
N ARG A 367 -0.48 -18.14 11.72
CA ARG A 367 -0.25 -19.46 12.31
C ARG A 367 0.67 -19.41 13.52
N GLU A 368 0.34 -20.13 14.60
CA GLU A 368 1.17 -20.17 15.81
C GLU A 368 2.55 -20.80 15.53
N ASP A 369 2.59 -21.86 14.73
CA ASP A 369 3.81 -22.56 14.31
C ASP A 369 4.71 -21.71 13.40
N PHE A 370 4.19 -20.64 12.81
CA PHE A 370 4.92 -19.68 11.99
C PHE A 370 5.17 -18.35 12.72
N GLY A 371 4.96 -18.32 14.04
CA GLY A 371 5.20 -17.12 14.85
C GLY A 371 4.24 -15.96 14.54
N GLY A 372 3.06 -16.25 13.98
CA GLY A 372 2.07 -15.25 13.56
C GLY A 372 2.10 -14.91 12.07
N LEU A 373 3.02 -15.50 11.29
CA LEU A 373 3.00 -15.41 9.83
C LEU A 373 1.99 -16.39 9.23
N SER A 374 1.54 -16.10 8.01
CA SER A 374 0.77 -17.00 7.16
C SER A 374 1.68 -17.97 6.39
N ALA A 375 1.09 -18.90 5.63
CA ALA A 375 1.88 -19.74 4.72
C ALA A 375 2.47 -18.89 3.59
N GLU A 376 1.66 -17.99 3.03
CA GLU A 376 2.06 -17.06 1.97
C GLU A 376 3.23 -16.16 2.42
N ASP A 377 3.14 -15.57 3.62
CA ASP A 377 4.18 -14.71 4.18
C ASP A 377 5.55 -15.40 4.14
N ARG A 378 5.59 -16.70 4.46
CA ARG A 378 6.84 -17.49 4.47
C ARG A 378 7.33 -17.81 3.06
N GLU A 379 6.42 -18.11 2.15
CA GLU A 379 6.77 -18.31 0.74
C GLU A 379 7.42 -17.05 0.16
N ILE A 380 6.78 -15.89 0.35
CA ILE A 380 7.28 -14.59 -0.08
C ILE A 380 8.62 -14.25 0.59
N ALA A 381 8.72 -14.45 1.91
CA ALA A 381 9.96 -14.21 2.65
C ALA A 381 11.14 -15.06 2.12
N HIS A 382 10.86 -16.25 1.59
CA HIS A 382 11.84 -17.11 0.94
C HIS A 382 12.03 -16.84 -0.57
N GLY A 383 11.43 -15.76 -1.09
CA GLY A 383 11.56 -15.32 -2.47
C GLY A 383 10.65 -16.05 -3.46
N LEU A 384 9.68 -16.82 -2.98
CA LEU A 384 8.67 -17.46 -3.82
C LEU A 384 7.54 -16.46 -4.06
N ARG A 385 7.41 -15.94 -5.28
CA ARG A 385 6.38 -14.95 -5.64
C ARG A 385 5.20 -15.58 -6.36
N PRO A 386 3.95 -15.11 -6.12
CA PRO A 386 2.73 -15.68 -6.70
C PRO A 386 2.65 -15.63 -8.24
N GLU A 387 3.41 -14.74 -8.86
CA GLU A 387 3.45 -14.50 -10.31
C GLU A 387 4.26 -15.52 -11.14
N ASN A 388 4.87 -16.49 -10.47
CA ASN A 388 5.48 -17.66 -11.11
C ASN A 388 4.57 -18.89 -10.87
N GLU A 389 4.62 -19.90 -11.76
CA GLU A 389 3.82 -21.15 -11.81
C GLU A 389 3.71 -22.01 -10.51
N GLU A 390 4.10 -21.47 -9.35
CA GLU A 390 4.11 -22.09 -8.02
C GLU A 390 2.87 -21.77 -7.18
N ARG A 391 2.12 -20.68 -7.44
CA ARG A 391 0.83 -20.42 -6.76
C ARG A 391 -0.17 -21.55 -6.99
N GLU A 392 -0.29 -22.02 -8.23
CA GLU A 392 -1.10 -23.21 -8.56
C GLU A 392 -0.55 -24.47 -7.89
N ARG A 393 0.76 -24.58 -7.66
CA ARG A 393 1.38 -25.75 -7.00
C ARG A 393 1.21 -25.76 -5.48
N SER A 394 1.27 -24.61 -4.82
CA SER A 394 1.00 -24.48 -3.37
C SER A 394 -0.49 -24.69 -3.08
N LEU A 395 -1.38 -24.13 -3.90
CA LEU A 395 -2.82 -24.43 -3.84
C LEU A 395 -3.09 -25.91 -4.15
N ASP A 396 -2.45 -26.51 -5.17
CA ASP A 396 -2.56 -27.95 -5.45
C ASP A 396 -2.01 -28.82 -4.32
N ALA A 397 -0.96 -28.38 -3.62
CA ALA A 397 -0.36 -29.10 -2.49
C ALA A 397 -1.29 -29.07 -1.28
N LEU A 398 -1.87 -27.91 -0.96
CA LEU A 398 -2.93 -27.74 0.04
C LEU A 398 -4.15 -28.60 -0.34
N ALA A 399 -4.68 -28.46 -1.56
CA ALA A 399 -5.82 -29.25 -2.04
C ALA A 399 -5.59 -30.76 -1.94
N ARG A 400 -4.36 -31.24 -2.15
CA ARG A 400 -3.99 -32.65 -1.90
C ARG A 400 -4.06 -33.03 -0.43
N GLU A 401 -3.68 -32.13 0.48
CA GLU A 401 -3.92 -32.32 1.91
C GLU A 401 -5.42 -32.41 2.21
N PHE A 402 -6.30 -31.66 1.54
CA PHE A 402 -7.76 -31.70 1.75
C PHE A 402 -8.52 -32.81 1.02
N SER A 403 -7.94 -33.42 -0.01
CA SER A 403 -8.57 -34.42 -0.89
C SER A 403 -9.10 -35.70 -0.20
N ASN A 404 -8.85 -35.87 1.11
CA ASN A 404 -9.35 -37.00 1.91
C ASN A 404 -10.49 -36.66 2.89
N VAL A 405 -11.02 -35.44 2.88
CA VAL A 405 -12.15 -35.07 3.75
C VAL A 405 -13.44 -35.70 3.22
N LYS A 406 -13.78 -36.89 3.73
CA LYS A 406 -15.17 -37.36 3.70
C LYS A 406 -15.92 -36.64 4.82
N PRO A 407 -17.05 -35.94 4.54
CA PRO A 407 -17.84 -35.35 5.59
C PRO A 407 -18.26 -36.45 6.58
N ALA A 408 -17.73 -36.39 7.80
CA ALA A 408 -18.11 -37.26 8.89
C ALA A 408 -19.55 -36.92 9.30
N GLY A 409 -20.51 -37.53 8.61
CA GLY A 409 -21.92 -37.19 8.78
C GLY A 409 -22.82 -37.53 7.60
N ALA A 410 -22.28 -37.87 6.42
CA ALA A 410 -23.04 -38.52 5.38
C ALA A 410 -23.42 -39.94 5.85
N LYS A 411 -24.48 -40.04 6.65
CA LYS A 411 -25.24 -41.29 6.74
C LYS A 411 -25.50 -41.68 5.30
N ASN A 412 -25.03 -42.87 4.92
CA ASN A 412 -25.39 -43.54 3.68
C ASN A 412 -26.91 -43.74 3.65
N ALA A 413 -27.66 -42.67 3.42
CA ALA A 413 -28.96 -42.78 2.81
C ALA A 413 -28.67 -43.22 1.37
N PRO A 414 -29.27 -44.32 0.89
CA PRO A 414 -29.16 -44.66 -0.52
C PRO A 414 -29.56 -43.41 -1.32
N LEU A 415 -28.67 -43.00 -2.22
CA LEU A 415 -28.94 -41.95 -3.21
C LEU A 415 -30.38 -42.12 -3.68
N PRO A 416 -31.25 -41.09 -3.63
CA PRO A 416 -32.50 -41.17 -4.37
C PRO A 416 -32.09 -41.39 -5.82
N SER A 417 -32.38 -42.59 -6.31
CA SER A 417 -32.20 -42.98 -7.70
C SER A 417 -32.69 -41.82 -8.56
N LYS A 418 -31.83 -41.34 -9.47
CA LYS A 418 -32.13 -40.38 -10.56
C LYS A 418 -33.64 -40.20 -10.69
N VAL A 419 -34.19 -39.06 -10.26
CA VAL A 419 -35.59 -38.75 -10.54
C VAL A 419 -35.73 -38.87 -12.06
N PRO A 420 -36.50 -39.85 -12.57
CA PRO A 420 -36.58 -40.05 -14.01
C PRO A 420 -37.29 -38.82 -14.58
N ILE A 421 -36.55 -37.99 -15.32
CA ILE A 421 -37.13 -36.88 -16.06
C ILE A 421 -38.22 -37.47 -16.97
N GLY A 422 -39.45 -37.04 -16.77
CA GLY A 422 -40.57 -37.48 -17.59
C GLY A 422 -40.36 -37.02 -19.03
N ARG A 423 -40.68 -37.87 -20.02
CA ARG A 423 -40.57 -37.52 -21.46
C ARG A 423 -41.25 -36.19 -21.82
N ASN A 424 -42.25 -35.77 -21.05
CA ASN A 424 -43.01 -34.55 -21.26
C ASN A 424 -42.56 -33.35 -20.41
N ASP A 425 -41.59 -33.52 -19.49
CA ASP A 425 -41.06 -32.44 -18.68
C ASP A 425 -40.13 -31.53 -19.51
N PRO A 426 -39.94 -30.25 -19.13
CA PRO A 426 -38.98 -29.37 -19.76
C PRO A 426 -37.59 -30.00 -19.80
N CYS A 427 -36.91 -29.90 -20.93
CA CYS A 427 -35.57 -30.45 -21.09
C CYS A 427 -34.58 -29.67 -20.21
N PRO A 428 -33.72 -30.33 -19.42
CA PRO A 428 -32.82 -29.67 -18.47
C PRO A 428 -31.75 -28.80 -19.13
N CYS A 429 -31.53 -28.94 -20.44
CA CYS A 429 -30.64 -28.06 -21.20
C CYS A 429 -31.24 -26.65 -21.46
N GLY A 430 -32.46 -26.36 -21.01
CA GLY A 430 -33.10 -25.05 -21.14
C GLY A 430 -33.56 -24.68 -22.56
N ALA A 431 -33.52 -25.60 -23.52
CA ALA A 431 -33.87 -25.29 -24.91
C ALA A 431 -35.34 -24.89 -25.04
N THR A 432 -35.63 -23.84 -25.81
CA THR A 432 -36.98 -23.34 -26.08
C THR A 432 -37.38 -23.53 -27.55
N HIS A 433 -38.67 -23.45 -27.82
CA HIS A 433 -39.24 -23.28 -29.15
C HIS A 433 -39.11 -21.80 -29.59
N PRO A 434 -39.21 -21.48 -30.90
CA PRO A 434 -39.17 -20.10 -31.38
C PRO A 434 -40.26 -19.19 -30.78
N ASP A 435 -41.35 -19.77 -30.26
CA ASP A 435 -42.43 -19.08 -29.56
C ASP A 435 -42.16 -18.87 -28.05
N GLY A 436 -40.94 -19.19 -27.59
CA GLY A 436 -40.49 -18.98 -26.21
C GLY A 436 -40.83 -20.09 -25.22
N ARG A 437 -41.61 -21.10 -25.59
CA ARG A 437 -41.99 -22.19 -24.66
C ARG A 437 -40.83 -23.19 -24.47
N PRO A 438 -40.62 -23.75 -23.26
CA PRO A 438 -39.60 -24.78 -23.04
C PRO A 438 -39.85 -26.05 -23.88
N LYS A 439 -38.82 -26.55 -24.56
CA LYS A 439 -38.89 -27.84 -25.26
C LYS A 439 -38.95 -28.96 -24.24
N LYS A 440 -39.90 -29.89 -24.45
CA LYS A 440 -40.01 -31.10 -23.63
C LYS A 440 -38.84 -32.05 -23.90
N TYR A 441 -38.45 -32.86 -22.91
CA TYR A 441 -37.32 -33.78 -22.98
C TYR A 441 -37.37 -34.67 -24.23
N LYS A 442 -38.53 -35.23 -24.60
CA LYS A 442 -38.72 -36.07 -25.79
C LYS A 442 -38.43 -35.39 -27.14
N TYR A 443 -38.45 -34.05 -27.20
CA TYR A 443 -38.19 -33.28 -28.43
C TYR A 443 -36.77 -32.70 -28.48
N CYS A 444 -35.95 -32.97 -27.46
CA CYS A 444 -34.59 -32.51 -27.34
C CYS A 444 -33.67 -33.71 -27.05
N HIS A 445 -33.15 -33.84 -25.82
CA HIS A 445 -32.20 -34.90 -25.45
C HIS A 445 -32.81 -36.31 -25.39
N GLY A 446 -34.14 -36.43 -25.33
CA GLY A 446 -34.88 -37.70 -25.37
C GLY A 446 -35.39 -38.11 -26.76
N LYS A 447 -34.85 -37.55 -27.86
CA LYS A 447 -35.30 -37.84 -29.23
C LYS A 447 -35.06 -39.28 -29.69
N ASN A 448 -34.10 -39.98 -29.09
CA ASN A 448 -33.69 -41.33 -29.48
C ASN A 448 -33.87 -42.38 -28.35
N ASN A 449 -34.64 -42.05 -27.31
CA ASN A 449 -35.01 -42.96 -26.21
C ASN A 449 -36.48 -43.38 -26.27
#